data_AF-A0A6V7WVQ0-F1
#
_entry.id   AF-A0A6V7WVQ0-F1
#
_cell.length_a   1.000
_cell.length_b   1.000
_cell.length_c   1.000
_cell.angle_alpha   90.00
_cell.angle_beta   90.00
_cell.angle_gamma   90.00
#
_symmetry.space_group_name_H-M   'P 1'
#
loop_
_entity.id
_entity.type
_entity.pdbx_description
1 polymer ?
#
loop_
_entity_poly.entity_id
_entity_poly.type
_entity_poly.pdbx_seq_one_letter_code
_entity_poly.pdbx_strand_id
1 'polypeptide(L)'
;MPLSILLLAYYSYTKKYNTVILPSGLSMAFGFSGDYYKGDETIAKLSKKVFTDSMEQFNQVQLTEEEYVLLRAIIFCHSFTDGLSKQGKELLLNESEKYSKILMKILQNRHGELAGARRFTECVHLIQTCFFFGYQHSLFFSYLANVYECDTFRNVMPKAFVNLCLRKTMNCH
;
A
#
# COMPACT_ATOMS: atom_id res chain seq x y z
N MET A 1 0.93 3.48 4.75
CA MET A 1 1.78 3.48 3.53
C MET A 1 1.03 2.90 2.33
N PRO A 2 -0.03 3.57 1.83
CA PRO A 2 -0.90 3.01 0.78
C PRO A 2 -0.21 2.91 -0.60
N LEU A 3 0.61 3.90 -0.95
CA LEU A 3 1.37 3.88 -2.22
C LEU A 3 2.34 2.70 -2.31
N SER A 4 2.95 2.32 -1.18
CA SER A 4 3.84 1.16 -1.14
C SER A 4 3.09 -0.14 -1.43
N ILE A 5 1.86 -0.28 -0.95
CA ILE A 5 1.01 -1.44 -1.27
C ILE A 5 0.68 -1.47 -2.75
N LEU A 6 0.16 -0.37 -3.30
CA LEU A 6 -0.15 -0.28 -4.72
C LEU A 6 1.07 -0.64 -5.59
N LEU A 7 2.25 -0.11 -5.25
CA LEU A 7 3.49 -0.37 -5.99
C LEU A 7 3.89 -1.85 -5.94
N LEU A 8 4.03 -2.40 -4.74
CA LEU A 8 4.52 -3.76 -4.52
C LEU A 8 3.55 -4.82 -5.06
N ALA A 9 2.25 -4.63 -4.80
CA ALA A 9 1.23 -5.55 -5.25
C ALA A 9 1.05 -5.50 -6.77
N TYR A 10 1.01 -4.30 -7.37
CA TYR A 10 0.93 -4.17 -8.83
C TYR A 10 2.14 -4.81 -9.53
N TYR A 11 3.37 -4.55 -9.06
CA TYR A 11 4.56 -5.19 -9.60
C TYR A 11 4.44 -6.72 -9.58
N SER A 12 4.08 -7.27 -8.42
CA SER A 12 3.96 -8.72 -8.23
C SER A 12 2.87 -9.34 -9.10
N TYR A 13 1.72 -8.67 -9.21
CA TYR A 13 0.60 -9.04 -10.07
C TYR A 13 1.03 -9.08 -11.55
N THR A 14 1.73 -8.06 -12.05
CA THR A 14 2.20 -8.04 -13.45
C THR A 14 3.17 -9.18 -13.78
N LYS A 15 3.83 -9.75 -12.75
CA LYS A 15 4.70 -10.92 -12.85
C LYS A 15 4.00 -12.24 -12.53
N LYS A 16 2.68 -12.22 -12.33
CA LYS A 16 1.83 -13.39 -12.03
C LYS A 16 2.18 -14.09 -10.71
N TYR A 17 2.69 -13.35 -9.74
CA TYR A 17 2.92 -13.85 -8.40
C TYR A 17 1.68 -13.68 -7.50
N ASN A 18 1.46 -14.62 -6.60
CA ASN A 18 0.37 -14.59 -5.61
C ASN A 18 0.81 -14.00 -4.25
N THR A 19 2.06 -13.61 -4.14
CA THR A 19 2.65 -12.95 -2.97
C THR A 19 3.42 -11.73 -3.42
N VAL A 20 3.68 -10.80 -2.51
CA VAL A 20 4.54 -9.65 -2.77
C VAL A 20 5.99 -10.11 -3.01
N ILE A 21 6.48 -9.84 -4.22
CA ILE A 21 7.84 -10.06 -4.66
C ILE A 21 8.52 -8.71 -4.89
N LEU A 22 9.74 -8.56 -4.39
CA LEU A 22 10.56 -7.38 -4.66
C LEU A 22 11.15 -7.43 -6.08
N PRO A 23 11.60 -6.30 -6.66
CA PRO A 23 12.28 -6.30 -7.95
C PRO A 23 13.52 -7.21 -8.03
N SER A 24 14.12 -7.55 -6.89
CA SER A 24 15.23 -8.52 -6.78
C SER A 24 14.81 -9.98 -6.94
N GLY A 25 13.52 -10.28 -7.00
CA GLY A 25 12.97 -11.64 -6.99
C GLY A 25 12.73 -12.21 -5.59
N LEU A 26 13.07 -11.47 -4.52
CA LEU A 26 12.84 -11.92 -3.15
C LEU A 26 11.35 -11.88 -2.79
N SER A 27 10.84 -13.00 -2.26
CA SER A 27 9.48 -13.04 -1.68
C SER A 27 9.48 -12.50 -0.27
N MET A 28 8.67 -11.46 -0.04
CA MET A 28 8.52 -10.87 1.29
C MET A 28 7.81 -11.84 2.25
N ALA A 29 6.85 -12.62 1.75
CA ALA A 29 6.19 -13.65 2.56
C ALA A 29 7.19 -14.71 3.05
N PHE A 30 8.11 -15.14 2.17
CA PHE A 30 9.14 -16.11 2.53
C PHE A 30 10.21 -15.51 3.46
N GLY A 31 10.62 -14.26 3.21
CA GLY A 31 11.63 -13.57 4.02
C GLY A 31 11.25 -13.46 5.50
N PHE A 32 9.95 -13.35 5.79
CA PHE A 32 9.42 -13.28 7.16
C PHE A 32 8.86 -14.60 7.69
N SER A 33 9.02 -15.72 6.96
CA SER A 33 8.59 -17.06 7.41
C SER A 33 9.74 -17.96 7.87
N GLY A 34 10.97 -17.45 7.90
CA GLY A 34 12.16 -18.23 8.28
C GLY A 34 12.27 -18.50 9.79
N ASP A 35 13.20 -19.38 10.17
CA ASP A 35 13.45 -19.78 11.57
C ASP A 35 13.73 -18.59 12.49
N TYR A 36 14.29 -17.51 11.93
CA TYR A 36 14.55 -16.28 12.68
C TYR A 36 13.28 -15.71 13.30
N TYR A 37 12.16 -15.67 12.56
CA TYR A 37 10.88 -15.11 13.01
C TYR A 37 9.94 -16.15 13.64
N LYS A 38 10.43 -17.38 13.85
CA LYS A 38 9.61 -18.50 14.31
C LYS A 38 9.16 -18.28 15.75
N GLY A 39 7.87 -18.52 15.99
CA GLY A 39 7.25 -18.38 17.32
C GLY A 39 6.64 -16.99 17.57
N ASP A 40 6.88 -16.00 16.71
CA ASP A 40 6.20 -14.72 16.78
C ASP A 40 4.91 -14.72 15.94
N GLU A 41 3.79 -14.99 16.60
CA GLU A 41 2.47 -15.01 15.96
C GLU A 41 2.07 -13.63 15.39
N THR A 42 2.59 -12.54 15.95
CA THR A 42 2.28 -11.18 15.49
C THR A 42 2.94 -10.90 14.15
N ILE A 43 4.23 -11.23 14.02
CA ILE A 43 4.96 -11.15 12.75
C ILE A 43 4.33 -12.06 11.71
N ALA A 44 4.03 -13.33 12.05
CA ALA A 44 3.41 -14.27 11.13
C ALA A 44 2.06 -13.74 10.60
N LYS A 45 1.21 -13.20 11.49
CA LYS A 45 -0.09 -12.64 11.13
C LYS A 45 0.03 -11.38 10.28
N LEU A 46 0.87 -10.42 10.69
CA LEU A 46 1.01 -9.14 9.99
C LEU A 46 1.70 -9.32 8.63
N SER A 47 2.75 -10.13 8.55
CA SER A 47 3.44 -10.43 7.28
C SER A 47 2.54 -11.13 6.28
N LYS A 48 1.79 -12.16 6.70
CA LYS A 48 0.78 -12.82 5.83
C LYS A 48 -0.24 -11.80 5.31
N LYS A 49 -0.76 -10.96 6.21
CA LYS A 49 -1.78 -9.96 5.83
C LYS A 49 -1.26 -8.96 4.81
N VAL A 50 -0.02 -8.50 4.96
CA VAL A 50 0.58 -7.48 4.08
C VAL A 50 1.12 -8.07 2.79
N PHE A 51 1.77 -9.23 2.83
CA PHE A 51 2.54 -9.78 1.71
C PHE A 51 1.84 -10.92 0.96
N THR A 52 0.75 -11.47 1.49
CA THR A 52 -0.03 -12.52 0.84
C THR A 52 -1.46 -12.07 0.63
N ASP A 53 -2.18 -11.75 1.71
CA ASP A 53 -3.62 -11.45 1.63
C ASP A 53 -3.92 -10.18 0.81
N SER A 54 -2.97 -9.24 0.76
CA SER A 54 -3.11 -8.03 -0.05
C SER A 54 -3.15 -8.29 -1.56
N MET A 55 -2.59 -9.42 -2.03
CA MET A 55 -2.52 -9.76 -3.46
C MET A 55 -3.86 -10.21 -4.04
N GLU A 56 -4.75 -10.76 -3.21
CA GLU A 56 -6.01 -11.34 -3.66
C GLU A 56 -6.84 -10.33 -4.49
N GLN A 57 -6.99 -9.11 -3.97
CA GLN A 57 -7.76 -8.06 -4.63
C GLN A 57 -7.11 -7.59 -5.94
N PHE A 58 -5.78 -7.58 -6.02
CA PHE A 58 -5.07 -7.19 -7.24
C PHE A 58 -5.21 -8.25 -8.33
N ASN A 59 -5.14 -9.53 -7.95
CA ASN A 59 -5.32 -10.66 -8.87
C ASN A 59 -6.76 -10.75 -9.40
N GLN A 60 -7.75 -10.34 -8.60
CA GLN A 60 -9.16 -10.28 -9.00
C GLN A 60 -9.47 -9.08 -9.91
N VAL A 61 -9.03 -7.88 -9.52
CA VAL A 61 -9.34 -6.65 -10.25
C VAL A 61 -8.60 -6.56 -11.58
N GLN A 62 -7.39 -7.12 -11.69
CA GLN A 62 -6.59 -7.11 -12.92
C GLN A 62 -6.43 -5.70 -13.50
N LEU A 63 -5.74 -4.83 -12.75
CA LEU A 63 -5.52 -3.44 -13.18
C LEU A 63 -4.75 -3.37 -14.51
N THR A 64 -5.22 -2.51 -15.39
CA THR A 64 -4.45 -2.02 -16.54
C THR A 64 -3.42 -0.98 -16.08
N GLU A 65 -2.42 -0.70 -16.93
CA GLU A 65 -1.40 0.31 -16.63
C GLU A 65 -1.99 1.72 -16.48
N GLU A 66 -2.93 2.10 -17.34
CA GLU A 66 -3.60 3.39 -17.27
C GLU A 66 -4.40 3.56 -15.97
N GLU A 67 -5.16 2.53 -15.56
CA GLU A 67 -5.87 2.52 -14.29
C GLU A 67 -4.87 2.64 -13.13
N TYR A 68 -3.78 1.86 -13.15
CA TYR A 68 -2.73 1.91 -12.12
C TYR A 68 -2.16 3.32 -11.94
N VAL A 69 -1.82 4.03 -13.02
CA VAL A 69 -1.25 5.38 -12.95
C VAL A 69 -2.25 6.36 -12.33
N LEU A 70 -3.53 6.28 -12.70
CA LEU A 70 -4.58 7.13 -12.14
C LEU A 70 -4.86 6.81 -10.67
N LEU A 71 -4.91 5.53 -10.31
CA LEU A 71 -5.05 5.10 -8.91
C LEU A 71 -3.88 5.61 -8.07
N ARG A 72 -2.65 5.55 -8.60
CA ARG A 72 -1.45 6.08 -7.93
C ARG A 72 -1.57 7.58 -7.67
N ALA A 73 -2.06 8.35 -8.65
CA ALA A 73 -2.29 9.79 -8.49
C ALA A 73 -3.35 10.08 -7.42
N ILE A 74 -4.49 9.37 -7.46
CA ILE A 74 -5.58 9.53 -6.48
C ILE A 74 -5.11 9.19 -5.07
N ILE A 75 -4.40 8.07 -4.88
CA ILE A 75 -3.87 7.66 -3.58
C ILE A 75 -2.84 8.68 -3.07
N PHE A 76 -1.97 9.19 -3.94
CA PHE A 76 -0.99 10.20 -3.58
C PHE A 76 -1.68 11.46 -3.04
N CYS A 77 -2.71 11.94 -3.73
CA CYS A 77 -3.50 13.10 -3.31
C CYS A 77 -4.23 12.89 -1.97
N HIS A 78 -4.70 11.67 -1.68
CA HIS A 78 -5.35 11.34 -0.41
C HIS A 78 -4.37 11.03 0.74
N SER A 79 -3.07 10.85 0.45
CA SER A 79 -2.07 10.50 1.46
C SER A 79 -1.57 11.74 2.20
N PHE A 80 -2.46 12.38 2.97
CA PHE A 80 -2.10 13.56 3.75
C PHE A 80 -0.95 13.27 4.72
N THR A 81 0.05 14.12 4.70
CA THR A 81 1.09 14.15 5.72
C THR A 81 0.73 15.19 6.78
N ASP A 82 1.05 14.89 8.03
CA ASP A 82 1.01 15.88 9.11
C ASP A 82 1.88 17.09 8.73
N GLY A 83 1.36 18.30 8.96
CA GLY A 83 2.05 19.55 8.62
C GLY A 83 1.59 20.24 7.33
N LEU A 84 0.68 19.64 6.53
CA LEU A 84 0.08 20.36 5.39
C LEU A 84 -0.87 21.47 5.85
N SER A 85 -0.77 22.64 5.21
CA SER A 85 -1.70 23.75 5.38
C SER A 85 -3.12 23.37 4.91
N LYS A 86 -4.13 24.11 5.36
CA LYS A 86 -5.51 23.92 4.92
C LYS A 86 -5.63 24.04 3.39
N GLN A 87 -4.99 25.07 2.82
CA GLN A 87 -4.95 25.30 1.37
C GLN A 87 -4.27 24.14 0.63
N GLY A 88 -3.18 23.58 1.19
CA GLY A 88 -2.51 22.42 0.62
C GLY A 88 -3.39 21.17 0.60
N LYS A 89 -4.17 20.94 1.67
CA LYS A 89 -5.14 19.84 1.72
C LYS A 89 -6.25 20.02 0.70
N GLU A 90 -6.79 21.23 0.57
CA GLU A 90 -7.81 21.56 -0.43
C GLU A 90 -7.30 21.36 -1.86
N LEU A 91 -6.08 21.80 -2.16
CA LEU A 91 -5.46 21.59 -3.46
C LEU A 91 -5.32 20.11 -3.80
N LEU A 92 -4.87 19.28 -2.86
CA LEU A 92 -4.75 17.84 -3.07
C LEU A 92 -6.12 17.17 -3.25
N LEU A 93 -7.14 17.58 -2.51
CA LEU A 93 -8.51 17.07 -2.70
C LEU A 93 -9.04 17.41 -4.09
N ASN A 94 -8.84 18.65 -4.56
CA ASN A 94 -9.24 19.06 -5.91
C ASN A 94 -8.56 18.22 -7.00
N GLU A 95 -7.25 17.95 -6.85
CA GLU A 95 -6.53 17.09 -7.78
C GLU A 95 -7.02 15.63 -7.72
N SER A 96 -7.31 15.10 -6.52
CA SER A 96 -7.91 13.77 -6.36
C SER A 96 -9.24 13.63 -7.10
N GLU A 97 -10.13 14.63 -6.97
CA GLU A 97 -11.40 14.66 -7.70
C GLU A 97 -11.20 14.72 -9.21
N LYS A 98 -10.25 15.51 -9.67
CA LYS A 98 -9.91 15.63 -11.09
C LYS A 98 -9.44 14.29 -11.66
N TYR A 99 -8.49 13.61 -11.00
CA TYR A 99 -8.04 12.28 -11.44
C TYR A 99 -9.15 11.24 -11.39
N SER A 100 -10.03 11.31 -10.38
CA SER A 100 -11.20 10.41 -10.27
C SER A 100 -12.19 10.62 -11.44
N LYS A 101 -12.46 11.87 -11.83
CA LYS A 101 -13.30 12.20 -12.98
C LYS A 101 -12.69 11.71 -14.30
N ILE A 102 -11.36 11.86 -14.46
CA ILE A 102 -10.63 11.34 -15.62
C ILE A 102 -10.76 9.82 -15.70
N LEU A 103 -10.52 9.11 -14.58
CA LEU A 103 -10.66 7.65 -14.51
C LEU A 103 -12.08 7.21 -14.89
N MET A 104 -13.12 7.80 -14.29
CA MET A 104 -14.51 7.48 -14.61
C MET A 104 -14.79 7.65 -16.11
N LYS A 105 -14.36 8.77 -16.71
CA LYS A 105 -14.60 9.05 -18.12
C LYS A 105 -13.89 8.05 -19.04
N ILE A 106 -12.65 7.69 -18.73
CA ILE A 106 -11.91 6.66 -19.49
C ILE A 106 -12.64 5.32 -19.43
N LEU A 107 -13.08 4.92 -18.24
CA LEU A 107 -13.77 3.65 -18.05
C LEU A 107 -15.13 3.62 -18.75
N GLN A 108 -15.91 4.70 -18.67
CA GLN A 108 -17.18 4.82 -19.39
C GLN A 108 -17.01 4.85 -20.90
N ASN A 109 -15.97 5.52 -21.42
CA ASN A 109 -15.66 5.51 -22.84
C ASN A 109 -15.27 4.11 -23.35
N ARG A 110 -14.55 3.33 -22.52
CA ARG A 110 -14.06 2.00 -22.89
C ARG A 110 -15.13 0.91 -22.77
N HIS A 111 -15.96 0.97 -21.73
CA HIS A 111 -16.87 -0.12 -21.37
C HIS A 111 -18.36 0.26 -21.52
N GLY A 112 -18.67 1.52 -21.84
CA GLY A 112 -20.03 2.08 -21.78
C GLY A 112 -20.37 2.62 -20.39
N GLU A 113 -21.45 3.38 -20.27
CA GLU A 113 -21.79 4.13 -19.05
C GLU A 113 -21.90 3.23 -17.80
N LEU A 114 -22.70 2.17 -17.88
CA LEU A 114 -22.99 1.29 -16.74
C LEU A 114 -21.81 0.40 -16.38
N ALA A 115 -21.20 -0.27 -17.35
CA ALA A 115 -20.05 -1.15 -17.08
C ALA A 115 -18.81 -0.35 -16.69
N GLY A 116 -18.62 0.85 -17.25
CA GLY A 116 -17.57 1.78 -16.84
C GLY A 116 -17.75 2.27 -15.40
N ALA A 117 -18.98 2.60 -15.00
CA ALA A 117 -19.28 2.95 -13.61
C ALA A 117 -19.00 1.78 -12.65
N ARG A 118 -19.37 0.55 -13.02
CA ARG A 118 -19.04 -0.66 -12.23
C ARG A 118 -17.52 -0.84 -12.08
N ARG A 119 -16.77 -0.71 -13.18
CA ARG A 119 -15.31 -0.80 -13.16
C ARG A 119 -14.67 0.30 -12.31
N PHE A 120 -15.25 1.50 -12.32
CA PHE A 120 -14.81 2.59 -11.45
C PHE A 120 -15.02 2.23 -9.97
N THR A 121 -16.13 1.60 -9.60
CA THR A 121 -16.35 1.12 -8.23
C THR A 121 -15.31 0.08 -7.82
N GLU A 122 -14.93 -0.86 -8.69
CA GLU A 122 -13.85 -1.82 -8.44
C GLU A 122 -12.51 -1.11 -8.18
N CYS A 123 -12.19 -0.09 -8.98
CA CYS A 123 -11.00 0.74 -8.79
C CYS A 123 -11.01 1.48 -7.44
N VAL A 124 -12.14 2.09 -7.07
CA VAL A 124 -12.31 2.77 -5.78
C VAL A 124 -12.18 1.79 -4.61
N HIS A 125 -12.74 0.58 -4.74
CA HIS A 125 -12.56 -0.47 -3.74
C HIS A 125 -11.09 -0.85 -3.59
N LEU A 126 -10.35 -0.99 -4.69
CA LEU A 126 -8.93 -1.28 -4.65
C LEU A 126 -8.11 -0.15 -3.99
N ILE A 127 -8.49 1.12 -4.19
CA ILE A 127 -7.92 2.26 -3.46
C ILE A 127 -8.12 2.09 -1.95
N GLN A 128 -9.34 1.78 -1.50
CA GLN A 128 -9.62 1.53 -0.08
C GLN A 128 -8.78 0.37 0.47
N THR A 129 -8.68 -0.72 -0.30
CA THR A 129 -7.82 -1.87 0.01
C THR A 129 -6.35 -1.45 0.18
N CYS A 130 -5.83 -0.56 -0.66
CA CYS A 130 -4.48 -0.01 -0.50
C CYS A 130 -4.31 0.77 0.80
N PHE A 131 -5.31 1.55 1.23
CA PHE A 131 -5.27 2.25 2.52
C PHE A 131 -5.31 1.27 3.69
N PHE A 132 -6.19 0.26 3.63
CA PHE A 132 -6.31 -0.76 4.66
C PHE A 132 -5.00 -1.55 4.85
N PHE A 133 -4.46 -2.15 3.78
CA PHE A 133 -3.19 -2.87 3.87
C PHE A 133 -2.02 -1.92 4.09
N GLY A 134 -2.12 -0.66 3.64
CA GLY A 134 -1.14 0.37 3.92
C GLY A 134 -1.03 0.68 5.41
N TYR A 135 -2.11 0.55 6.17
CA TYR A 135 -2.11 0.63 7.63
C TYR A 135 -1.51 -0.63 8.26
N GLN A 136 -1.90 -1.83 7.80
CA GLN A 136 -1.31 -3.10 8.27
C GLN A 136 0.22 -3.15 8.04
N HIS A 137 0.68 -2.60 6.91
CA HIS A 137 2.10 -2.49 6.58
C HIS A 137 2.85 -1.56 7.54
N SER A 138 2.21 -0.46 7.94
CA SER A 138 2.77 0.42 8.97
C SER A 138 2.83 -0.30 10.33
N LEU A 139 1.80 -1.04 10.73
CA LEU A 139 1.82 -1.84 11.96
C LEU A 139 2.92 -2.89 11.95
N PHE A 140 3.09 -3.60 10.83
CA PHE A 140 4.15 -4.59 10.64
C PHE A 140 5.54 -4.00 10.91
N PHE A 141 5.88 -2.90 10.25
CA PHE A 141 7.18 -2.28 10.45
C PHE A 141 7.33 -1.58 11.81
N SER A 142 6.25 -1.01 12.36
CA SER A 142 6.30 -0.47 13.72
C SER A 142 6.53 -1.58 14.76
N TYR A 143 5.97 -2.78 14.57
CA TYR A 143 6.24 -3.92 15.45
C TYR A 143 7.70 -4.38 15.36
N LEU A 144 8.22 -4.54 14.13
CA LEU A 144 9.65 -4.84 13.93
C LEU A 144 10.55 -3.79 14.58
N ALA A 145 10.27 -2.51 14.36
CA ALA A 145 11.11 -1.41 14.80
C ALA A 145 11.05 -1.10 16.30
N ASN A 146 9.98 -1.47 17.01
CA ASN A 146 9.78 -1.09 18.41
C ASN A 146 9.73 -2.28 19.36
N VAL A 147 9.43 -3.49 18.88
CA VAL A 147 9.22 -4.67 19.73
C VAL A 147 10.26 -5.74 19.41
N TYR A 148 10.41 -6.11 18.14
CA TYR A 148 11.21 -7.27 17.77
C TYR A 148 12.71 -6.97 17.65
N GLU A 149 13.10 -5.87 16.99
CA GLU A 149 14.49 -5.57 16.62
C GLU A 149 14.84 -4.09 16.81
N CYS A 150 14.50 -3.49 17.95
CA CYS A 150 14.61 -2.03 18.13
C CYS A 150 16.01 -1.46 17.77
N ASP A 151 17.08 -2.05 18.31
CA ASP A 151 18.44 -1.56 18.07
C ASP A 151 18.94 -1.89 16.66
N THR A 152 18.77 -3.13 16.22
CA THR A 152 19.20 -3.57 14.88
C THR A 152 18.48 -2.80 13.78
N PHE A 153 17.17 -2.62 13.91
CA PHE A 153 16.35 -1.90 12.94
C PHE A 153 16.82 -0.45 12.79
N ARG A 154 17.11 0.24 13.91
CA ARG A 154 17.61 1.64 13.88
C ARG A 154 18.99 1.76 13.24
N ASN A 155 19.83 0.74 13.39
CA ASN A 155 21.21 0.74 12.88
C ASN A 155 21.31 0.36 11.40
N VAL A 156 20.44 -0.52 10.91
CA VAL A 156 20.50 -1.07 9.54
C VAL A 156 19.59 -0.32 8.57
N MET A 157 18.45 0.21 9.04
CA MET A 157 17.48 0.83 8.15
C MET A 157 17.80 2.29 7.82
N PRO A 158 17.45 2.79 6.62
CA PRO A 158 17.60 4.20 6.27
C PRO A 158 16.86 5.11 7.26
N LYS A 159 17.51 6.21 7.69
CA LYS A 159 16.96 7.15 8.70
C LYS A 159 15.55 7.64 8.38
N ALA A 160 15.26 7.95 7.10
CA ALA A 160 13.93 8.39 6.68
C ALA A 160 12.86 7.31 6.91
N PHE A 161 13.20 6.04 6.73
CA PHE A 161 12.31 4.91 6.95
C PHE A 161 12.12 4.62 8.45
N VAL A 162 13.21 4.66 9.24
CA VAL A 162 13.14 4.60 10.70
C VAL A 162 12.19 5.68 11.25
N ASN A 163 12.37 6.93 10.82
CA ASN A 163 11.50 8.02 11.22
C ASN A 163 10.04 7.78 10.82
N LEU A 164 9.78 7.18 9.66
CA LEU A 164 8.42 6.84 9.23
C LEU A 164 7.77 5.78 10.14
N CYS A 165 8.52 4.77 10.56
CA CYS A 165 8.04 3.67 11.40
C CYS A 165 7.89 4.05 12.88
N LEU A 166 8.72 4.99 13.36
CA LEU A 166 8.71 5.48 14.75
C LEU A 166 7.77 6.68 14.97
N ARG A 167 7.30 7.35 13.92
CA ARG A 167 6.42 8.55 13.98
C ARG A 167 5.09 8.36 14.73
N LYS A 168 4.73 7.14 15.16
CA LYS A 168 3.39 6.84 15.69
C LYS A 168 3.32 6.19 17.08
N THR A 169 4.41 6.05 17.85
CA THR A 169 4.29 5.61 19.26
C THR A 169 5.26 6.29 20.21
N MET A 170 4.70 6.60 21.37
CA MET A 170 5.22 7.26 22.58
C MET A 170 6.66 6.87 22.94
N ASN A 171 7.35 7.85 23.54
CA ASN A 171 8.57 7.71 24.33
C ASN A 171 8.69 6.31 24.96
N CYS A 172 9.65 5.52 24.51
CA CYS A 172 10.13 4.39 25.28
C CYS A 172 10.79 4.97 26.54
N HIS A 173 10.22 4.64 27.70
CA HIS A 173 10.84 4.86 29.01
C HIS A 173 12.01 3.90 29.21
#